data_AF-A0AAW4PUK4-F1
#
_entry.id   AF-A0AAW4PUK4-F1
#
_cell.length_a   1.000
_cell.length_b   1.000
_cell.length_c   1.000
_cell.angle_alpha   90.00
_cell.angle_beta   90.00
_cell.angle_gamma   90.00
#
_symmetry.space_group_name_H-M   'P 1'
#
loop_
_entity.id
_entity.type
_entity.pdbx_description
1 polymer ?
#
loop_
_entity_poly.entity_id
_entity_poly.type
_entity_poly.pdbx_seq_one_letter_code
_entity_poly.pdbx_strand_id
1 'polypeptide(L)'
;MRWRAVAVAAAFVVAGCSGFTAADRPETVTPAPVPAEPTGPAAVPGLTNDSVASADTLARAHRRALYQRSYTLTLQWTVGARDGRTRLAVESERRYHYRSEQRGGGYSDRTFVDGAVRYDRYRRPLGMKFVRGQSVPAHDRFGHVTGRLVRSFLPAGPAAVESHPDGYELVVRRAPDGFERVDRYVVRAVVAPSGLVRSFVVSYRNTERNATADHRFRYTDLGTTTVERPAWVRERWPDETRRGTATTTPYDSG
;
A
#
# COMPACT_ATOMS: atom_id res chain seq x y z
N MET A 1 -31.39 -19.77 62.01
CA MET A 1 -31.43 -21.23 61.80
C MET A 1 -30.17 -21.64 61.05
N ARG A 2 -29.29 -22.42 61.69
CA ARG A 2 -27.98 -22.89 61.22
C ARG A 2 -28.03 -24.41 61.10
N TRP A 3 -27.48 -24.99 60.02
CA TRP A 3 -26.79 -26.29 59.93
C TRP A 3 -26.41 -26.50 58.44
N ARG A 4 -25.17 -26.58 57.95
CA ARG A 4 -23.94 -27.37 58.21
C ARG A 4 -24.07 -28.90 58.01
N ALA A 5 -23.48 -29.41 56.91
CA ALA A 5 -22.59 -30.59 56.76
C ALA A 5 -22.56 -30.98 55.25
N VAL A 6 -21.47 -31.06 54.47
CA VAL A 6 -20.13 -31.71 54.56
C VAL A 6 -20.15 -33.23 54.31
N ALA A 7 -19.31 -33.66 53.35
CA ALA A 7 -18.63 -34.97 53.18
C ALA A 7 -19.45 -36.17 52.66
N VAL A 8 -18.91 -37.20 51.99
CA VAL A 8 -17.58 -37.58 51.43
C VAL A 8 -17.81 -38.85 50.55
N ALA A 9 -16.95 -39.00 49.54
CA ALA A 9 -16.43 -40.17 48.81
C ALA A 9 -17.00 -41.61 48.89
N ALA A 10 -16.53 -42.35 47.87
CA ALA A 10 -16.28 -43.80 47.75
C ALA A 10 -17.37 -44.57 46.98
N ALA A 11 -17.14 -44.85 45.68
CA ALA A 11 -16.41 -46.02 45.17
C ALA A 11 -17.18 -47.33 45.39
N PHE A 12 -17.57 -48.02 44.32
CA PHE A 12 -17.24 -49.43 44.10
C PHE A 12 -17.69 -49.91 42.70
N VAL A 13 -16.80 -50.71 42.15
CA VAL A 13 -16.82 -51.46 40.89
C VAL A 13 -18.03 -52.38 40.77
N VAL A 14 -18.62 -52.47 39.57
CA VAL A 14 -19.35 -53.68 39.14
C VAL A 14 -18.81 -54.12 37.78
N ALA A 15 -18.15 -55.28 37.85
CA ALA A 15 -18.07 -56.40 36.92
C ALA A 15 -18.44 -56.21 35.43
N GLY A 16 -17.64 -56.87 34.60
CA GLY A 16 -17.75 -56.88 33.15
C GLY A 16 -18.84 -57.78 32.54
N CYS A 17 -18.92 -57.63 31.21
CA CYS A 17 -19.40 -58.53 30.16
C CYS A 17 -20.90 -58.87 30.09
N SER A 18 -21.58 -58.41 29.02
CA SER A 18 -22.19 -59.30 28.00
C SER A 18 -22.74 -58.53 26.78
N GLY A 19 -22.14 -58.83 25.62
CA GLY A 19 -22.66 -58.82 24.25
C GLY A 19 -23.85 -57.94 23.85
N PHE A 20 -23.57 -57.01 22.92
CA PHE A 20 -24.47 -56.75 21.80
C PHE A 20 -23.64 -56.54 20.53
N THR A 21 -23.74 -57.48 19.60
CA THR A 21 -23.17 -57.39 18.26
C THR A 21 -24.11 -56.56 17.39
N ALA A 22 -23.81 -55.27 17.21
CA ALA A 22 -24.28 -54.51 16.06
C ALA A 22 -23.10 -54.43 15.08
N ALA A 23 -23.24 -55.08 13.92
CA ALA A 23 -22.29 -54.93 12.84
C ALA A 23 -22.42 -53.50 12.29
N ASP A 24 -21.61 -52.57 12.80
CA ASP A 24 -21.42 -51.27 12.16
C ASP A 24 -20.78 -51.53 10.80
N ARG A 25 -21.59 -51.40 9.74
CA ARG A 25 -21.07 -51.18 8.40
C ARG A 25 -20.36 -49.82 8.46
N PRO A 26 -19.08 -49.71 8.09
CA PRO A 26 -18.49 -48.40 7.89
C PRO A 26 -19.25 -47.73 6.75
N GLU A 27 -20.11 -46.76 7.07
CA GLU A 27 -20.60 -45.83 6.06
C GLU A 27 -19.39 -45.02 5.59
N THR A 28 -18.95 -45.29 4.38
CA THR A 28 -17.91 -44.52 3.70
C THR A 28 -18.47 -43.14 3.39
N VAL A 29 -18.33 -42.22 4.34
CA VAL A 29 -18.53 -40.79 4.10
C VAL A 29 -17.51 -40.36 3.05
N THR A 30 -17.99 -40.09 1.83
CA THR A 30 -17.14 -39.44 0.82
C THR A 30 -17.01 -37.98 1.24
N PRO A 31 -15.79 -37.48 1.54
CA PRO A 31 -15.63 -36.08 1.91
C PRO A 31 -16.21 -35.19 0.82
N ALA A 32 -17.02 -34.21 1.20
CA ALA A 32 -17.50 -33.21 0.25
C ALA A 32 -16.29 -32.56 -0.45
N PRO A 33 -16.34 -32.31 -1.78
CA PRO A 33 -15.24 -31.70 -2.49
C PRO A 33 -14.87 -30.36 -1.85
N VAL A 34 -13.62 -30.24 -1.39
CA VAL A 34 -13.08 -28.96 -0.90
C VAL A 34 -13.05 -27.99 -2.08
N PRO A 35 -13.60 -26.76 -1.96
CA PRO A 35 -13.49 -25.77 -3.03
C PRO A 35 -12.02 -25.56 -3.38
N ALA A 36 -11.69 -25.68 -4.67
CA ALA A 36 -10.33 -25.43 -5.12
C ALA A 36 -9.93 -23.98 -4.77
N GLU A 37 -8.73 -23.81 -4.23
CA GLU A 37 -8.19 -22.47 -4.01
C GLU A 37 -8.07 -21.75 -5.36
N PRO A 38 -8.41 -20.45 -5.42
CA PRO A 38 -8.26 -19.69 -6.64
C PRO A 38 -6.79 -19.66 -7.04
N THR A 39 -6.53 -19.91 -8.32
CA THR A 39 -5.20 -19.85 -8.93
C THR A 39 -5.16 -18.76 -9.99
N GLY A 40 -3.96 -18.35 -10.39
CA GLY A 40 -3.79 -17.33 -11.43
C GLY A 40 -4.31 -15.95 -11.00
N PRO A 41 -4.86 -15.14 -11.93
CA PRO A 41 -5.34 -13.80 -11.62
C PRO A 41 -6.40 -13.74 -10.53
N ALA A 42 -7.28 -14.75 -10.46
CA ALA A 42 -8.32 -14.85 -9.44
C ALA A 42 -7.76 -15.04 -8.01
N ALA A 43 -6.49 -15.46 -7.86
CA ALA A 43 -5.82 -15.52 -6.57
C ALA A 43 -5.42 -14.12 -6.05
N VAL A 44 -5.38 -13.11 -6.92
CA VAL A 44 -5.02 -11.74 -6.55
C VAL A 44 -6.21 -11.06 -5.88
N PRO A 45 -6.06 -10.53 -4.66
CA PRO A 45 -7.18 -9.90 -3.96
C PRO A 45 -7.81 -8.75 -4.76
N GLY A 46 -9.08 -8.91 -5.11
CA GLY A 46 -9.87 -7.91 -5.82
C GLY A 46 -9.92 -8.08 -7.35
N LEU A 47 -9.34 -9.16 -7.89
CA LEU A 47 -9.41 -9.51 -9.31
C LEU A 47 -10.21 -10.81 -9.56
N THR A 48 -10.75 -10.94 -10.76
CA THR A 48 -11.09 -12.23 -11.38
C THR A 48 -10.15 -12.49 -12.55
N ASN A 49 -10.41 -13.55 -13.33
CA ASN A 49 -9.64 -13.83 -14.55
C ASN A 49 -9.84 -12.79 -15.66
N ASP A 50 -10.88 -11.95 -15.59
CA ASP A 50 -11.36 -11.08 -16.66
C ASP A 50 -11.97 -9.75 -16.17
N SER A 51 -11.78 -9.42 -14.89
CA SER A 51 -12.36 -8.23 -14.29
C SER A 51 -11.62 -7.76 -13.04
N VAL A 52 -11.83 -6.49 -12.70
CA VAL A 52 -11.58 -5.98 -11.35
C VAL A 52 -12.86 -6.23 -10.54
N ALA A 53 -12.85 -7.25 -9.70
CA ALA A 53 -13.99 -7.60 -8.85
C ALA A 53 -14.27 -6.52 -7.79
N SER A 54 -13.21 -5.98 -7.18
CA SER A 54 -13.33 -4.97 -6.14
C SER A 54 -12.10 -4.08 -6.07
N ALA A 55 -12.26 -2.83 -6.51
CA ALA A 55 -11.23 -1.79 -6.41
C ALA A 55 -10.79 -1.56 -4.96
N ASP A 56 -11.71 -1.68 -4.00
CA ASP A 56 -11.43 -1.52 -2.58
C ASP A 56 -10.56 -2.64 -2.01
N THR A 57 -10.86 -3.89 -2.38
CA THR A 57 -10.05 -5.05 -1.98
C THR A 57 -8.65 -4.96 -2.58
N LEU A 58 -8.54 -4.61 -3.86
CA LEU A 58 -7.25 -4.42 -4.52
C LEU A 58 -6.45 -3.28 -3.87
N ALA A 59 -7.08 -2.15 -3.57
CA ALA A 59 -6.42 -1.03 -2.89
C ALA A 59 -5.95 -1.36 -1.48
N ARG A 60 -6.71 -2.18 -0.73
CA ARG A 60 -6.28 -2.69 0.58
C ARG A 60 -5.08 -3.62 0.45
N ALA A 61 -5.09 -4.55 -0.51
CA ALA A 61 -3.97 -5.44 -0.78
C ALA A 61 -2.71 -4.68 -1.18
N HIS A 62 -2.85 -3.70 -2.07
CA HIS A 62 -1.79 -2.77 -2.44
C HIS A 62 -1.16 -2.09 -1.23
N ARG A 63 -1.98 -1.53 -0.31
CA ARG A 63 -1.48 -0.89 0.92
C ARG A 63 -0.74 -1.87 1.82
N ARG A 64 -1.27 -3.08 2.00
CA ARG A 64 -0.64 -4.14 2.81
C ARG A 64 0.71 -4.54 2.22
N ALA A 65 0.81 -4.65 0.90
CA ALA A 65 2.05 -5.02 0.22
C ALA A 65 3.17 -3.97 0.33
N LEU A 66 2.84 -2.73 0.73
CA LEU A 66 3.78 -1.63 0.96
C LEU A 66 4.08 -1.38 2.43
N TYR A 67 3.28 -1.94 3.34
CA TYR A 67 3.44 -1.74 4.78
C TYR A 67 4.80 -2.28 5.23
N GLN A 68 5.55 -1.49 6.02
CA GLN A 68 6.89 -1.84 6.50
C GLN A 68 7.89 -2.22 5.38
N ARG A 69 7.65 -1.80 4.14
CA ARG A 69 8.54 -2.04 3.00
C ARG A 69 9.14 -0.73 2.52
N SER A 70 10.42 -0.73 2.19
CA SER A 70 11.05 0.41 1.52
C SER A 70 10.67 0.45 0.04
N TYR A 71 10.45 1.63 -0.52
CA TYR A 71 10.06 1.81 -1.92
C TYR A 71 10.28 3.24 -2.41
N THR A 72 10.46 3.36 -3.72
CA THR A 72 10.40 4.64 -4.42
C THR A 72 9.17 4.66 -5.31
N LEU A 73 8.33 5.65 -5.12
CA LEU A 73 7.15 5.91 -5.92
C LEU A 73 7.38 7.17 -6.77
N THR A 74 7.21 7.06 -8.08
CA THR A 74 7.13 8.21 -9.00
C THR A 74 5.74 8.33 -9.61
N LEU A 75 5.16 9.52 -9.54
CA LEU A 75 3.96 9.92 -10.27
C LEU A 75 4.30 11.04 -11.24
N GLN A 76 3.73 10.95 -12.43
CA GLN A 76 3.74 12.02 -13.42
C GLN A 76 2.33 12.20 -13.94
N TRP A 77 1.94 13.43 -14.19
CA TRP A 77 0.66 13.72 -14.82
C TRP A 77 0.82 14.88 -15.80
N THR A 78 0.04 14.82 -16.87
CA THR A 78 -0.16 15.89 -17.83
C THR A 78 -1.65 16.05 -18.05
N VAL A 79 -2.16 17.28 -18.04
CA VAL A 79 -3.55 17.63 -18.37
C VAL A 79 -3.52 18.91 -19.19
N GLY A 80 -3.71 18.77 -20.51
CA GLY A 80 -3.49 19.87 -21.45
C GLY A 80 -2.07 20.44 -21.32
N ALA A 81 -1.94 21.75 -21.12
CA ALA A 81 -0.64 22.42 -20.97
C ALA A 81 -0.02 22.32 -19.55
N ARG A 82 -0.71 21.71 -18.59
CA ARG A 82 -0.21 21.56 -17.22
C ARG A 82 0.38 20.18 -17.02
N ASP A 83 1.52 20.11 -16.35
CA ASP A 83 2.11 18.86 -15.93
C ASP A 83 2.78 18.97 -14.56
N GLY A 84 2.98 17.82 -13.94
CA GLY A 84 3.59 17.74 -12.63
C GLY A 84 4.20 16.38 -12.36
N ARG A 85 5.11 16.37 -11.38
CA ARG A 85 5.81 15.17 -10.95
C ARG A 85 5.82 15.12 -9.43
N THR A 86 5.51 13.94 -8.91
CA THR A 86 5.69 13.60 -7.50
C THR A 86 6.69 12.44 -7.40
N ARG A 87 7.61 12.51 -6.44
CA ARG A 87 8.48 11.42 -6.02
C ARG A 87 8.36 11.25 -4.52
N LEU A 88 8.09 10.04 -4.07
CA LEU A 88 8.08 9.62 -2.67
C LEU A 88 9.08 8.49 -2.51
N ALA A 89 10.15 8.70 -1.76
CA ALA A 89 11.09 7.66 -1.36
C ALA A 89 10.86 7.34 0.11
N VAL A 90 10.58 6.08 0.43
CA VAL A 90 10.39 5.55 1.78
C VAL A 90 11.47 4.52 2.03
N GLU A 91 12.36 4.83 2.98
CA GLU A 91 13.36 3.87 3.47
C GLU A 91 12.80 3.12 4.69
N SER A 92 12.13 3.84 5.58
CA SER A 92 11.40 3.28 6.71
C SER A 92 10.22 4.17 7.09
N GLU A 93 9.38 3.71 8.03
CA GLU A 93 8.19 4.45 8.49
C GLU A 93 8.52 5.88 8.94
N ARG A 94 9.71 6.13 9.50
CA ARG A 94 10.15 7.45 9.95
C ARG A 94 11.42 7.94 9.23
N ARG A 95 11.65 7.46 8.01
CA ARG A 95 12.71 7.95 7.11
C ARG A 95 12.20 7.98 5.68
N TYR A 96 11.74 9.15 5.25
CA TYR A 96 11.17 9.34 3.91
C TYR A 96 11.37 10.75 3.36
N HIS A 97 11.38 10.86 2.03
CA HIS A 97 11.43 12.12 1.31
C HIS A 97 10.35 12.17 0.25
N TYR A 98 9.48 13.17 0.38
CA TYR A 98 8.43 13.50 -0.57
C TYR A 98 8.80 14.79 -1.30
N ARG A 99 8.63 14.79 -2.62
CA ARG A 99 8.81 15.95 -3.49
C ARG A 99 7.68 15.97 -4.51
N SER A 100 6.90 17.03 -4.55
CA SER A 100 5.90 17.29 -5.58
C SER A 100 6.15 18.64 -6.22
N GLU A 101 6.09 18.71 -7.54
CA GLU A 101 6.40 19.89 -8.34
C GLU A 101 5.49 19.98 -9.56
N GLN A 102 4.99 21.18 -9.82
CA GLN A 102 4.40 21.51 -11.13
C GLN A 102 5.48 22.08 -12.05
N ARG A 103 5.49 21.66 -13.31
CA ARG A 103 6.36 22.27 -14.32
C ARG A 103 5.77 23.65 -14.67
N GLY A 104 6.65 24.64 -14.83
CA GLY A 104 6.29 26.07 -14.76
C GLY A 104 6.62 26.73 -13.41
N GLY A 105 7.06 25.94 -12.41
CA GLY A 105 7.92 26.43 -11.31
C GLY A 105 7.23 27.08 -10.12
N GLY A 106 5.98 27.56 -10.25
CA GLY A 106 5.28 28.30 -9.20
C GLY A 106 4.94 27.50 -7.94
N TYR A 107 4.84 26.17 -8.03
CA TYR A 107 4.41 25.30 -6.92
C TYR A 107 5.38 24.14 -6.71
N SER A 108 5.87 23.99 -5.47
CA SER A 108 6.60 22.81 -5.02
C SER A 108 6.36 22.54 -3.55
N ASP A 109 6.14 21.27 -3.22
CA ASP A 109 6.05 20.76 -1.86
C ASP A 109 7.16 19.75 -1.65
N ARG A 110 7.96 19.94 -0.60
CA ARG A 110 9.00 18.99 -0.20
C ARG A 110 8.84 18.69 1.27
N THR A 111 8.86 17.41 1.62
CA THR A 111 8.84 16.94 3.01
C THR A 111 9.97 15.94 3.19
N PHE A 112 10.84 16.17 4.15
CA PHE A 112 11.84 15.20 4.59
C PHE A 112 11.53 14.81 6.04
N VAL A 113 11.56 13.52 6.32
CA VAL A 113 11.38 12.98 7.66
C VAL A 113 12.59 12.16 8.04
N ASP A 114 13.07 12.42 9.26
CA ASP A 114 14.23 11.78 9.87
C ASP A 114 13.94 11.53 11.34
N GLY A 115 13.65 10.29 11.69
CA GLY A 115 13.25 9.91 13.04
C GLY A 115 11.97 10.65 13.47
N ALA A 116 12.02 11.32 14.62
CA ALA A 116 10.86 12.04 15.17
C ALA A 116 10.59 13.40 14.49
N VAL A 117 11.47 13.86 13.59
CA VAL A 117 11.41 15.22 13.05
C VAL A 117 10.95 15.21 11.59
N ARG A 118 10.02 16.11 11.28
CA ARG A 118 9.59 16.45 9.94
C ARG A 118 10.08 17.84 9.59
N TYR A 119 10.62 17.97 8.39
CA TYR A 119 10.98 19.22 7.75
C TYR A 119 10.13 19.36 6.50
N ASP A 120 9.49 20.52 6.32
CA ASP A 120 8.76 20.86 5.10
C ASP A 120 9.36 22.12 4.46
N ARG A 121 9.36 22.14 3.13
CA ARG A 121 9.68 23.29 2.30
C ARG A 121 8.58 23.45 1.26
N TYR A 122 7.88 24.58 1.32
CA TYR A 122 6.83 24.95 0.39
C TYR A 122 7.31 26.11 -0.48
N ARG A 123 7.18 25.97 -1.80
CA ARG A 123 7.33 27.06 -2.77
C ARG A 123 5.96 27.39 -3.35
N ARG A 124 5.60 28.66 -3.29
CA ARG A 124 4.39 29.24 -3.86
C ARG A 124 4.79 30.47 -4.68
N PRO A 125 3.90 31.04 -5.52
CA PRO A 125 4.21 32.26 -6.27
C PRO A 125 4.67 33.43 -5.38
N LEU A 126 4.16 33.51 -4.15
CA LEU A 126 4.48 34.59 -3.20
C LEU A 126 5.75 34.34 -2.35
N GLY A 127 6.42 33.20 -2.49
CA GLY A 127 7.67 32.93 -1.80
C GLY A 127 7.85 31.51 -1.28
N MET A 128 8.85 31.36 -0.40
CA MET A 128 9.25 30.08 0.20
C MET A 128 8.94 30.05 1.70
N LYS A 129 8.40 28.94 2.17
CA LYS A 129 8.14 28.69 3.60
C LYS A 129 8.84 27.41 4.04
N PHE A 130 9.47 27.46 5.21
CA PHE A 130 10.07 26.31 5.88
C PHE A 130 9.31 26.03 7.17
N VAL A 131 8.98 24.76 7.41
CA VAL A 131 8.29 24.33 8.63
C VAL A 131 9.05 23.15 9.22
N ARG A 132 9.12 23.11 10.55
CA ARG A 132 9.61 21.97 11.31
C ARG A 132 8.50 21.51 12.25
N GLY A 133 8.35 20.21 12.43
CA GLY A 133 7.40 19.66 13.38
C GLY A 133 7.66 18.19 13.69
N GLN A 134 6.73 17.58 14.41
CA GLN A 134 6.75 16.15 14.68
C GLN A 134 6.46 15.35 13.40
N SER A 135 7.15 14.22 13.24
CA SER A 135 6.89 13.28 12.17
C SER A 135 5.82 12.26 12.54
N VAL A 136 5.17 11.74 11.49
CA VAL A 136 4.28 10.59 11.54
C VAL A 136 4.82 9.49 10.63
N PRO A 137 4.49 8.22 10.90
CA PRO A 137 4.79 7.10 10.01
C PRO A 137 4.40 7.36 8.54
N ALA A 138 5.19 6.79 7.61
CA ALA A 138 4.97 6.91 6.18
C ALA A 138 3.61 6.33 5.77
N HIS A 139 3.21 5.20 6.37
CA HIS A 139 1.93 4.58 6.09
C HIS A 139 0.73 5.43 6.56
N ASP A 140 0.85 6.13 7.69
CA ASP A 140 -0.19 7.04 8.18
C ASP A 140 -0.37 8.23 7.22
N ARG A 141 0.74 8.78 6.74
CA ARG A 141 0.72 9.95 5.85
C ARG A 141 0.32 9.62 4.42
N PHE A 142 0.82 8.52 3.87
CA PHE A 142 0.73 8.22 2.43
C PHE A 142 -0.03 6.94 2.11
N GLY A 143 -0.27 6.04 3.06
CA GLY A 143 -0.93 4.76 2.80
C GLY A 143 -2.35 4.93 2.25
N HIS A 144 -3.11 5.91 2.77
CA HIS A 144 -4.41 6.24 2.20
C HIS A 144 -4.32 6.86 0.79
N VAL A 145 -3.25 7.61 0.51
CA VAL A 145 -3.02 8.25 -0.80
C VAL A 145 -2.69 7.20 -1.86
N THR A 146 -1.79 6.26 -1.57
CA THR A 146 -1.41 5.20 -2.51
C THR A 146 -2.58 4.27 -2.82
N GLY A 147 -3.36 3.88 -1.81
CA GLY A 147 -4.59 3.12 -2.02
C GLY A 147 -5.66 3.90 -2.82
N ARG A 148 -5.78 5.21 -2.60
CA ARG A 148 -6.73 6.05 -3.35
C ARG A 148 -6.41 6.07 -4.85
N LEU A 149 -5.14 6.12 -5.24
CA LEU A 149 -4.75 6.08 -6.66
C LEU A 149 -5.26 4.83 -7.37
N VAL A 150 -5.16 3.67 -6.73
CA VAL A 150 -5.70 2.40 -7.24
C VAL A 150 -7.21 2.53 -7.44
N ARG A 151 -7.94 2.96 -6.41
CA ARG A 151 -9.41 3.12 -6.46
C ARG A 151 -9.86 4.13 -7.51
N SER A 152 -9.09 5.19 -7.72
CA SER A 152 -9.43 6.29 -8.62
C SER A 152 -9.29 5.92 -10.10
N PHE A 153 -8.42 4.97 -10.45
CA PHE A 153 -8.13 4.65 -11.86
C PHE A 153 -8.45 3.22 -12.26
N LEU A 154 -8.65 2.30 -11.32
CA LEU A 154 -9.03 0.91 -11.58
C LEU A 154 -10.44 0.65 -11.02
N PRO A 155 -11.51 1.08 -11.71
CA PRO A 155 -12.87 0.84 -11.27
C PRO A 155 -13.20 -0.66 -11.32
N ALA A 156 -14.19 -1.08 -10.53
CA ALA A 156 -14.72 -2.43 -10.66
C ALA A 156 -15.40 -2.62 -12.03
N GLY A 157 -15.28 -3.82 -12.59
CA GLY A 157 -15.86 -4.18 -13.89
C GLY A 157 -14.87 -4.86 -14.84
N PRO A 158 -15.29 -5.05 -16.11
CA PRO A 158 -14.52 -5.81 -17.09
C PRO A 158 -13.12 -5.24 -17.34
N ALA A 159 -12.14 -6.14 -17.40
CA ALA A 159 -10.75 -5.80 -17.69
C ALA A 159 -10.13 -6.96 -18.49
N ALA A 160 -9.34 -6.65 -19.52
CA ALA A 160 -8.49 -7.70 -20.09
C ALA A 160 -7.37 -7.97 -19.09
N VAL A 161 -7.16 -9.23 -18.74
CA VAL A 161 -6.12 -9.65 -17.78
C VAL A 161 -5.21 -10.68 -18.46
N GLU A 162 -3.92 -10.37 -18.50
CA GLU A 162 -2.92 -11.20 -19.15
C GLU A 162 -1.74 -11.45 -18.21
N SER A 163 -1.05 -12.58 -18.39
CA SER A 163 0.17 -12.88 -17.64
C SER A 163 1.28 -11.87 -17.97
N HIS A 164 2.02 -11.43 -16.96
CA HIS A 164 3.13 -10.50 -17.09
C HIS A 164 4.31 -11.00 -16.23
N PRO A 165 5.58 -10.77 -16.60
CA PRO A 165 6.73 -11.23 -15.80
C PRO A 165 6.69 -10.85 -14.32
N ASP A 166 6.12 -9.69 -14.02
CA ASP A 166 5.96 -9.15 -12.66
C ASP A 166 4.59 -9.43 -12.00
N GLY A 167 3.73 -10.25 -12.62
CA GLY A 167 2.38 -10.58 -12.17
C GLY A 167 1.36 -10.65 -13.31
N TYR A 168 0.43 -9.70 -13.36
CA TYR A 168 -0.61 -9.62 -14.37
C TYR A 168 -0.70 -8.21 -14.95
N GLU A 169 -0.82 -8.10 -16.28
CA GLU A 169 -1.20 -6.85 -16.95
C GLU A 169 -2.71 -6.75 -17.03
N LEU A 170 -3.25 -5.60 -16.65
CA LEU A 170 -4.67 -5.27 -16.72
C LEU A 170 -4.88 -4.13 -17.72
N VAL A 171 -5.83 -4.32 -18.63
CA VAL A 171 -6.30 -3.25 -19.53
C VAL A 171 -7.76 -2.94 -19.22
N VAL A 172 -8.01 -1.75 -18.67
CA VAL A 172 -9.35 -1.25 -18.32
C VAL A 172 -9.74 -0.14 -19.27
N ARG A 173 -10.95 -0.23 -19.86
CA ARG A 173 -11.47 0.76 -20.83
C ARG A 173 -12.71 1.50 -20.35
N ARG A 174 -13.31 1.03 -19.26
CA ARG A 174 -14.44 1.71 -18.62
C ARG A 174 -13.92 2.80 -17.69
N ALA A 175 -14.42 4.03 -17.86
CA ALA A 175 -14.13 5.12 -16.95
C ALA A 175 -14.83 4.93 -15.58
N PRO A 176 -14.22 5.36 -14.46
CA PRO A 176 -14.87 5.37 -13.15
C PRO A 176 -16.11 6.29 -13.12
N ASP A 177 -17.11 5.98 -12.29
CA ASP A 177 -18.40 6.70 -12.23
C ASP A 177 -18.30 8.17 -11.74
N GLY A 178 -17.11 8.67 -11.40
CA GLY A 178 -16.84 10.09 -11.10
C GLY A 178 -16.12 10.87 -12.21
N PHE A 179 -15.78 10.20 -13.32
CA PHE A 179 -15.14 10.83 -14.47
C PHE A 179 -16.23 11.27 -15.44
N GLU A 180 -16.84 12.42 -15.17
CA GLU A 180 -17.77 13.05 -16.10
C GLU A 180 -17.01 13.65 -17.29
N ARG A 181 -17.65 13.68 -18.47
CA ARG A 181 -17.11 14.33 -19.66
C ARG A 181 -15.72 13.82 -20.05
N VAL A 182 -15.54 12.50 -19.98
CA VAL A 182 -14.35 11.82 -20.50
C VAL A 182 -14.71 10.84 -21.59
N ASP A 183 -13.84 10.72 -22.58
CA ASP A 183 -13.87 9.62 -23.53
C ASP A 183 -12.47 9.03 -23.73
N ARG A 184 -12.41 7.92 -24.47
CA ARG A 184 -11.17 7.19 -24.78
C ARG A 184 -10.37 6.83 -23.52
N TYR A 185 -11.06 6.50 -22.44
CA TYR A 185 -10.44 6.09 -21.19
C TYR A 185 -9.74 4.74 -21.38
N VAL A 186 -8.45 4.69 -21.06
CA VAL A 186 -7.66 3.47 -21.04
C VAL A 186 -6.70 3.50 -19.87
N VAL A 187 -6.68 2.42 -19.10
CA VAL A 187 -5.65 2.15 -18.10
C VAL A 187 -4.94 0.87 -18.45
N ARG A 188 -3.60 0.92 -18.41
CA ARG A 188 -2.73 -0.25 -18.42
C ARG A 188 -2.03 -0.33 -17.08
N ALA A 189 -2.25 -1.39 -16.33
CA ALA A 189 -1.66 -1.58 -15.01
C ALA A 189 -0.93 -2.92 -14.91
N VAL A 190 0.15 -2.98 -14.13
CA VAL A 190 0.82 -4.23 -13.77
C VAL A 190 0.59 -4.49 -12.29
N VAL A 191 -0.01 -5.63 -11.96
CA VAL A 191 -0.39 -6.01 -10.61
C VAL A 191 0.33 -7.29 -10.21
N ALA A 192 1.11 -7.23 -9.13
CA ALA A 192 1.78 -8.41 -8.59
C ALA A 192 0.78 -9.36 -7.91
N PRO A 193 1.13 -10.66 -7.74
CA PRO A 193 0.26 -11.62 -7.05
C PRO A 193 -0.19 -11.20 -5.64
N SER A 194 0.63 -10.39 -4.95
CA SER A 194 0.30 -9.83 -3.63
C SER A 194 -0.79 -8.74 -3.64
N GLY A 195 -1.28 -8.32 -4.82
CA GLY A 195 -2.16 -7.17 -4.99
C GLY A 195 -1.43 -5.82 -5.09
N LEU A 196 -0.09 -5.83 -5.13
CA LEU A 196 0.68 -4.61 -5.38
C LEU A 196 0.52 -4.18 -6.85
N VAL A 197 -0.24 -3.11 -7.08
CA VAL A 197 -0.19 -2.36 -8.34
C VAL A 197 1.20 -1.70 -8.49
N ARG A 198 2.08 -2.30 -9.29
CA ARG A 198 3.48 -1.88 -9.49
C ARG A 198 3.58 -0.63 -10.35
N SER A 199 2.77 -0.57 -11.39
CA SER A 199 2.68 0.59 -12.29
C SER A 199 1.29 0.70 -12.88
N PHE A 200 0.92 1.91 -13.27
CA PHE A 200 -0.16 2.11 -14.24
C PHE A 200 0.09 3.33 -15.11
N VAL A 201 -0.45 3.28 -16.33
CA VAL A 201 -0.58 4.40 -17.25
C VAL A 201 -2.06 4.59 -17.54
N VAL A 202 -2.57 5.79 -17.27
CA VAL A 202 -3.93 6.22 -17.59
C VAL A 202 -3.84 7.22 -18.72
N SER A 203 -4.70 7.08 -19.72
CA SER A 203 -4.94 8.10 -20.74
C SER A 203 -6.44 8.26 -20.95
N TYR A 204 -6.91 9.50 -21.01
CA TYR A 204 -8.28 9.83 -21.38
C TYR A 204 -8.34 11.23 -21.97
N ARG A 205 -9.38 11.53 -22.74
CA ARG A 205 -9.66 12.88 -23.21
C ARG A 205 -10.77 13.48 -22.37
N ASN A 206 -10.50 14.62 -21.74
CA ASN A 206 -11.53 15.43 -21.10
C ASN A 206 -12.22 16.27 -22.19
N THR A 207 -13.50 16.01 -22.42
CA THR A 207 -14.26 16.63 -23.51
C THR A 207 -14.66 18.06 -23.20
N GLU A 208 -14.81 18.43 -21.93
CA GLU A 208 -15.11 19.81 -21.50
C GLU A 208 -13.92 20.76 -21.74
N ARG A 209 -12.71 20.30 -21.42
CA ARG A 209 -11.47 21.07 -21.59
C ARG A 209 -10.84 20.88 -22.96
N ASN A 210 -11.41 20.00 -23.79
CA ASN A 210 -10.84 19.52 -25.04
C ASN A 210 -9.34 19.18 -24.91
N ALA A 211 -8.99 18.43 -23.87
CA ALA A 211 -7.59 18.17 -23.50
C ALA A 211 -7.37 16.71 -23.12
N THR A 212 -6.23 16.17 -23.54
CA THR A 212 -5.77 14.85 -23.10
C THR A 212 -5.19 14.94 -21.69
N ALA A 213 -5.53 13.95 -20.88
CA ALA A 213 -4.99 13.73 -19.56
C ALA A 213 -4.26 12.40 -19.52
N ASP A 214 -2.97 12.44 -19.18
CA ASP A 214 -2.11 11.28 -19.04
C ASP A 214 -1.58 11.21 -17.62
N HIS A 215 -1.68 10.05 -16.98
CA HIS A 215 -1.17 9.84 -15.62
C HIS A 215 -0.29 8.59 -15.64
N ARG A 216 0.89 8.68 -15.02
CA ARG A 216 1.83 7.57 -14.89
C ARG A 216 2.24 7.42 -13.46
N PHE A 217 2.23 6.19 -12.98
CA PHE A 217 2.64 5.82 -11.65
C PHE A 217 3.55 4.59 -11.75
N ARG A 218 4.64 4.56 -10.98
CA ARG A 218 5.54 3.42 -10.91
C ARG A 218 6.24 3.32 -9.57
N TYR A 219 6.28 2.11 -9.01
CA TYR A 219 7.21 1.75 -7.95
C TYR A 219 8.54 1.23 -8.50
N THR A 220 9.63 1.65 -7.87
CA THR A 220 11.00 1.14 -8.05
C THR A 220 11.62 0.87 -6.69
N ASP A 221 12.77 0.18 -6.68
CA ASP A 221 13.62 0.03 -5.49
C ASP A 221 12.85 -0.57 -4.29
N LEU A 222 11.97 -1.52 -4.59
CA LEU A 222 11.09 -2.19 -3.63
C LEU A 222 11.91 -3.11 -2.72
N GLY A 223 12.06 -2.72 -1.46
CA GLY A 223 12.89 -3.41 -0.47
C GLY A 223 14.33 -2.89 -0.39
N THR A 224 14.72 -1.94 -1.25
CA THR A 224 16.11 -1.45 -1.35
C THR A 224 16.23 0.08 -1.36
N THR A 225 15.13 0.82 -1.22
CA THR A 225 15.16 2.29 -1.24
C THR A 225 15.91 2.85 -0.03
N THR A 226 16.81 3.80 -0.29
CA THR A 226 17.47 4.63 0.73
C THR A 226 17.09 6.10 0.55
N VAL A 227 17.16 6.87 1.64
CA VAL A 227 16.78 8.29 1.65
C VAL A 227 17.90 9.13 2.25
N GLU A 228 18.53 9.94 1.41
CA GLU A 228 19.53 10.90 1.83
C GLU A 228 18.92 12.18 2.43
N ARG A 229 19.66 12.78 3.37
CA ARG A 229 19.27 14.07 3.97
C ARG A 229 19.42 15.20 2.95
N PRO A 230 18.34 15.90 2.56
CA PRO A 230 18.42 16.91 1.51
C PRO A 230 19.28 18.13 1.90
N ALA A 231 19.92 18.76 0.92
CA ALA A 231 20.75 19.95 1.11
C ALA A 231 20.00 21.10 1.79
N TRP A 232 18.76 21.38 1.39
CA TRP A 232 17.94 22.44 1.98
C TRP A 232 17.65 22.26 3.48
N VAL A 233 17.71 21.02 3.98
CA VAL A 233 17.59 20.74 5.42
C VAL A 233 18.91 21.06 6.12
N ARG A 234 20.03 20.65 5.53
CA ARG A 234 21.38 20.94 6.05
C ARG A 234 21.66 22.45 6.09
N GLU A 235 21.27 23.16 5.04
CA GLU A 235 21.41 24.63 4.93
C GLU A 235 20.54 25.35 5.97
N ARG A 236 19.29 24.92 6.16
CA ARG A 236 18.33 25.62 7.04
C ARG A 236 18.50 25.28 8.52
N TRP A 237 18.96 24.06 8.84
CA TRP A 237 19.17 23.54 10.19
C TRP A 237 20.54 22.84 10.33
N PRO A 238 21.65 23.60 10.32
CA PRO A 238 23.01 23.04 10.26
C PRO A 238 23.47 22.34 11.54
N ASP A 239 23.07 22.82 12.73
CA ASP A 239 23.56 22.36 14.03
C ASP A 239 23.25 20.88 14.35
N GLU A 240 22.31 20.28 13.63
CA GLU A 240 21.92 18.88 13.82
C GLU A 240 22.81 17.91 13.02
N THR A 241 23.53 18.39 12.01
CA THR A 241 24.47 17.57 11.24
C THR A 241 25.71 17.21 12.06
N ARG A 242 26.11 18.09 12.99
CA ARG A 242 27.31 17.93 13.85
C ARG A 242 27.12 16.91 14.98
N ARG A 243 25.90 16.71 15.49
CA ARG A 243 25.65 15.81 16.63
C ARG A 243 25.69 14.31 16.28
N GLY A 244 25.62 13.95 15.01
CA GLY A 244 25.74 12.55 14.56
C GLY A 244 27.18 12.05 14.43
N THR A 245 28.19 12.90 14.63
CA THR A 245 29.62 12.58 14.40
C THR A 245 30.47 12.59 15.67
N ALA A 246 29.88 12.79 16.85
CA ALA A 246 30.61 12.69 18.11
C ALA A 246 30.85 11.21 18.47
N THR A 247 31.85 10.61 17.84
CA THR A 247 32.48 9.37 18.29
C THR A 247 33.04 9.59 19.69
N THR A 248 32.62 8.72 20.61
CA THR A 248 33.16 8.58 21.97
C THR A 248 34.68 8.55 21.94
N THR A 249 35.33 9.60 22.43
CA THR A 249 36.73 9.54 22.82
C THR A 249 36.80 8.65 24.08
N PRO A 250 37.57 7.55 24.09
CA PRO A 250 37.79 6.81 25.32
C PRO A 250 38.53 7.71 26.30
N TYR A 251 38.01 7.78 27.53
CA TYR A 251 38.69 8.40 28.65
C TYR A 251 39.92 7.56 28.97
N ASP A 252 41.12 8.13 28.79
CA ASP A 252 42.38 7.52 29.19
C ASP A 252 42.59 7.83 30.68
N SER A 253 42.51 6.79 31.51
CA SER A 253 42.76 6.87 32.95
C SER A 253 44.21 6.51 33.22
N GLY A 254 45.01 7.52 33.52
CA GLY A 254 46.32 7.37 34.17
C GLY A 254 46.22 7.09 35.67
#